data_AF-A0A222FMD2-F1
#
_entry.id   AF-A0A222FMD2-F1
#
_cell.length_a   1.000
_cell.length_b   1.000
_cell.length_c   1.000
_cell.angle_alpha   90.00
_cell.angle_beta   90.00
_cell.angle_gamma   90.00
#
_symmetry.space_group_name_H-M   'P 1'
#
loop_
_entity.id
_entity.type
_entity.pdbx_description
1 polymer ?
#
loop_
_entity_poly.entity_id
_entity_poly.type
_entity_poly.pdbx_seq_one_letter_code
_entity_poly.pdbx_strand_id
1 'polypeptide(L)' 'MDVVSDDLARSVKKQGRQASATIGGRRRSGFLLGNRFVFSDQSELLWMQAGPGEFRELRIWRK' A
#
# COMPACT_ATOMS: atom_id res chain seq x y z
N MET A 1 7.68 -1.92 -8.16
CA MET A 1 6.39 -2.37 -7.62
C MET A 1 6.26 -3.85 -7.85
N ASP A 2 6.03 -4.61 -6.78
CA ASP A 2 5.98 -6.08 -6.81
C ASP A 2 4.64 -6.60 -6.32
N VAL A 3 4.17 -7.72 -6.86
CA VAL A 3 3.00 -8.43 -6.37
C VAL A 3 3.33 -9.09 -5.03
N VAL A 4 2.42 -9.01 -4.07
CA VAL A 4 2.61 -9.61 -2.74
C VAL A 4 1.65 -10.77 -2.48
N SER A 5 2.08 -11.71 -1.63
CA SER A 5 1.24 -12.85 -1.24
C SER A 5 0.04 -12.42 -0.42
N ASP A 6 -1.02 -13.23 -0.47
CA ASP A 6 -2.24 -13.00 0.33
C ASP A 6 -1.97 -13.00 1.84
N ASP A 7 -0.99 -13.75 2.32
CA ASP A 7 -0.59 -13.75 3.72
C ASP A 7 -0.02 -12.40 4.16
N LEU A 8 0.79 -11.77 3.30
CA LEU A 8 1.27 -10.42 3.56
C LEU A 8 0.11 -9.42 3.52
N ALA A 9 -0.80 -9.53 2.55
CA ALA A 9 -1.98 -8.67 2.45
C ALA A 9 -2.85 -8.76 3.71
N ARG A 10 -3.08 -9.98 4.24
CA ARG A 10 -3.81 -10.21 5.49
C ARG A 10 -3.07 -9.61 6.70
N SER A 11 -1.75 -9.75 6.75
CA SER A 11 -0.93 -9.21 7.85
C SER A 11 -0.96 -7.68 7.85
N VAL A 12 -0.83 -7.08 6.67
CA VAL A 12 -0.89 -5.63 6.46
C VAL A 12 -2.26 -5.06 6.85
N LYS A 13 -3.37 -5.74 6.54
CA LYS A 13 -4.70 -5.30 7.00
C LYS A 13 -4.84 -5.29 8.53
N LYS A 14 -4.12 -6.18 9.22
CA LYS A 14 -4.15 -6.28 10.69
C LYS A 14 -3.21 -5.29 11.39
N GLN A 15 -2.02 -5.08 10.85
CA GLN A 15 -0.92 -4.37 11.52
C GLN A 15 -0.52 -3.06 10.83
N GLY A 16 -0.82 -2.93 9.54
CA GLY A 16 -0.49 -1.77 8.73
C GLY A 16 -1.32 -0.55 9.09
N ARG A 17 -0.73 0.62 8.90
CA ARG A 17 -1.42 1.90 9.11
C ARG A 17 -2.17 2.28 7.86
N GLN A 18 -3.47 2.49 7.96
CA GLN A 18 -4.28 2.90 6.82
C GLN A 18 -3.77 4.23 6.26
N ALA A 19 -3.52 4.26 4.95
CA ALA A 19 -2.87 5.38 4.31
C ALA A 19 -3.28 5.49 2.85
N SER A 20 -2.94 6.63 2.25
CA SER A 20 -2.99 6.83 0.80
C SER A 20 -1.68 7.40 0.32
N ALA A 21 -1.25 7.00 -0.88
CA ALA A 21 -0.03 7.49 -1.50
C ALA A 21 -0.20 7.62 -3.01
N THR A 22 0.60 8.47 -3.63
CA THR A 22 0.61 8.66 -5.08
C THR A 22 1.69 7.78 -5.67
N ILE A 23 1.30 6.88 -6.58
CA ILE A 23 2.10 5.82 -7.17
C ILE A 23 1.96 5.89 -8.68
N GLY A 24 3.06 6.07 -9.42
CA GLY A 24 3.02 6.22 -10.87
C GLY A 24 2.06 7.33 -11.34
N GLY A 25 1.91 8.40 -10.56
CA GLY A 25 1.00 9.52 -10.86
C GLY A 25 -0.47 9.30 -10.49
N ARG A 26 -0.84 8.15 -9.89
CA ARG A 26 -2.22 7.88 -9.44
C ARG A 26 -2.29 7.75 -7.93
N ARG A 27 -3.31 8.36 -7.32
CA ARG A 27 -3.58 8.21 -5.89
C ARG A 27 -4.11 6.81 -5.61
N ARG A 28 -3.53 6.13 -4.61
CA ARG A 28 -3.91 4.79 -4.17
C ARG A 28 -4.19 4.80 -2.68
N SER A 29 -5.25 4.09 -2.30
CA SER A 29 -5.55 3.77 -0.91
C SER A 29 -4.94 2.41 -0.57
N GLY A 30 -4.47 2.27 0.66
CA GLY A 30 -3.81 1.06 1.10
C GLY A 30 -3.33 1.20 2.53
N PHE A 31 -2.20 0.57 2.80
CA PHE A 31 -1.64 0.47 4.14
C PHE A 31 -0.14 0.68 4.09
N LEU A 32 0.38 1.43 5.05
CA LEU A 32 1.80 1.54 5.29
C LEU A 32 2.23 0.48 6.30
N LEU A 33 3.16 -0.39 5.93
CA LEU A 33 3.78 -1.38 6.80
C LEU A 33 5.30 -1.11 6.82
N GLY A 34 5.80 -0.58 7.94
CA GLY A 34 7.18 -0.10 8.03
C GLY A 34 7.43 1.05 7.06
N ASN A 35 8.35 0.86 6.11
CA ASN A 35 8.67 1.81 5.03
C ASN A 35 8.10 1.41 3.66
N ARG A 36 7.25 0.37 3.60
CA ARG A 36 6.61 -0.10 2.38
C ARG A 36 5.14 0.28 2.37
N PHE A 37 4.65 0.65 1.20
CA PHE A 37 3.23 0.93 0.99
C PHE A 37 2.60 -0.20 0.20
N VAL A 38 1.59 -0.83 0.77
CA VAL A 38 0.89 -1.99 0.20
C VAL A 38 -0.52 -1.58 -0.17
N PHE A 39 -0.93 -1.89 -1.40
CA PHE A 39 -2.18 -1.43 -1.99
C PHE A 39 -2.75 -2.47 -2.94
N SER A 40 -4.07 -2.41 -3.18
CA SER A 40 -4.70 -3.24 -4.20
C SER A 40 -4.50 -2.65 -5.58
N ASP A 41 -4.44 -3.51 -6.60
CA ASP A 41 -4.48 -3.10 -7.99
C ASP A 41 -5.82 -2.46 -8.38
N GLN A 42 -5.95 -1.99 -9.63
CA GLN A 42 -7.20 -1.32 -10.08
C GLN A 42 -8.41 -2.24 -10.07
N SER A 43 -8.19 -3.54 -10.24
CA SER A 43 -9.23 -4.56 -10.24
C SER A 43 -9.54 -5.09 -8.84
N GLU A 44 -8.82 -4.65 -7.81
CA GLU A 44 -8.87 -5.18 -6.44
C GLU A 44 -8.61 -6.70 -6.33
N LEU A 45 -7.99 -7.28 -7.35
CA LEU A 45 -7.72 -8.71 -7.47
C LEU A 45 -6.35 -9.07 -6.90
N LEU A 46 -5.38 -8.17 -7.04
CA LEU A 46 -4.00 -8.41 -6.62
C LEU A 46 -3.55 -7.35 -5.64
N TRP A 47 -2.71 -7.76 -4.71
CA TRP A 47 -2.01 -6.87 -3.81
C TRP A 47 -0.61 -6.58 -4.35
N MET A 48 -0.24 -5.31 -4.29
CA MET A 48 1.08 -4.82 -4.70
C MET A 48 1.75 -4.06 -3.56
N GLN A 49 3.08 -4.05 -3.58
CA GLN A 49 3.89 -3.19 -2.72
C GLN A 49 4.70 -2.18 -3.53
N ALA A 50 4.86 -1.01 -2.93
CA ALA A 50 5.75 0.05 -3.37
C ALA A 50 6.80 0.33 -2.27
N GLY A 51 8.07 0.32 -2.65
CA GLY A 51 9.19 0.63 -1.78
C GLY A 51 9.45 2.15 -1.66
N PRO A 52 10.41 2.55 -0.81
CA PRO A 52 10.84 3.95 -0.72
C PRO A 52 11.24 4.51 -2.10
N GLY A 53 10.73 5.69 -2.44
CA GLY A 53 10.95 6.33 -3.74
C GLY A 53 9.94 5.95 -4.83
N GLU A 54 9.19 4.86 -4.67
CA GLU A 54 8.15 4.44 -5.62
C GLU A 54 6.77 5.06 -5.32
N PHE A 55 6.59 5.61 -4.12
CA PHE A 55 5.39 6.31 -3.70
C PHE A 55 5.74 7.69 -3.12
N ARG A 56 4.83 8.64 -3.30
CA ARG A 56 4.96 10.03 -2.80
C ARG A 56 3.66 10.51 -2.17
N GLU A 57 3.71 11.69 -1.54
CA GLU A 57 2.52 12.34 -0.93
C GLU A 57 1.79 11.43 0.08
N LEU A 58 2.54 10.62 0.83
CA LEU A 58 1.96 9.68 1.78
C LEU A 58 1.10 10.41 2.82
N ARG A 59 -0.17 10.04 2.91
CA ARG A 59 -1.11 10.54 3.92
C ARG A 59 -1.63 9.37 4.73
N ILE A 60 -1.18 9.29 5.97
CA ILE A 60 -1.62 8.28 6.92
C ILE A 60 -2.91 8.77 7.57
N TRP A 61 -3.94 7.93 7.59
CA TRP A 61 -5.15 8.22 8.32
C TRP A 61 -4.85 8.00 9.81
N ARG A 62 -4.90 9.08 10.59
CA ARG A 62 -4.92 8.97 12.05
C ARG A 62 -6.37 8.72 12.43
N LYS A 63 -6.59 7.65 13.17
CA LYS A 63 -7.87 7.37 13.81
C LYS A 63 -8.09 8.38 14.94
#